data_AF-A0A838WNE5-F1
#
_entry.id   AF-A0A838WNE5-F1
#
_cell.length_a   1.000
_cell.length_b   1.000
_cell.length_c   1.000
_cell.angle_alpha   90.00
_cell.angle_beta   90.00
_cell.angle_gamma   90.00
#
_symmetry.space_group_name_H-M   'P 1'
#
loop_
_entity.id
_entity.type
_entity.pdbx_description
1 polymer ?
#
loop_
_entity_poly.entity_id
_entity_poly.type
_entity_poly.pdbx_seq_one_letter_code
_entity_poly.pdbx_strand_id
1 'polypeptide(L)'
;MSTTIPINRYRFFQKIQPLSILVKIVNDSTTGCLQVFSPSGTWSIYLQEGHLVYASRSENIWEPIYRNLQRLSWQNSNLMRINEQLENFVEQCVQNQTISHADYLAICWLVDEQYISLVEAGILIEQLVLEL
;
A
#
# COMPACT_ATOMS: atom_id res chain seq x y z
N MET A 1 -12.91 -26.21 -45.37
CA MET A 1 -12.25 -26.28 -44.05
C MET A 1 -11.95 -24.85 -43.64
N SER A 2 -12.68 -24.30 -42.68
CA SER A 2 -12.57 -22.90 -42.27
C SER A 2 -11.88 -22.82 -40.91
N THR A 3 -10.68 -22.24 -40.89
CA THR A 3 -9.86 -22.04 -39.69
C THR A 3 -10.34 -20.78 -38.97
N THR A 4 -11.06 -20.93 -37.86
CA THR A 4 -11.35 -19.82 -36.94
C THR A 4 -10.22 -19.67 -35.93
N ILE A 5 -9.57 -18.51 -35.92
CA ILE A 5 -8.58 -18.13 -34.90
C ILE A 5 -9.33 -17.58 -33.68
N PRO A 6 -9.06 -18.05 -32.45
CA PRO A 6 -9.75 -17.55 -31.27
C PRO A 6 -9.36 -16.09 -30.98
N ILE A 7 -10.35 -15.21 -30.91
CA ILE A 7 -10.27 -13.76 -30.61
C ILE A 7 -9.79 -13.45 -29.17
N ASN A 8 -9.35 -14.45 -28.42
CA ASN A 8 -8.90 -14.22 -27.06
C ASN A 8 -7.48 -13.62 -27.07
N ARG A 9 -7.36 -12.35 -26.67
CA ARG A 9 -6.14 -11.62 -26.24
C ARG A 9 -5.47 -10.62 -27.20
N TYR A 10 -6.17 -10.02 -28.17
CA TYR A 10 -5.71 -8.72 -28.66
C TYR A 10 -6.12 -7.63 -27.66
N ARG A 11 -5.31 -7.42 -26.62
CA ARG A 11 -5.33 -6.15 -25.89
C ARG A 11 -4.74 -5.11 -26.84
N PHE A 12 -5.59 -4.28 -27.43
CA PHE A 12 -5.13 -3.03 -28.01
C PHE A 12 -4.58 -2.20 -26.85
N PHE A 13 -3.27 -2.28 -26.64
CA PHE A 13 -2.57 -1.30 -25.82
C PHE A 13 -2.65 0.01 -26.58
N GLN A 14 -3.75 0.74 -26.43
CA GLN A 14 -3.70 2.17 -26.66
C GLN A 14 -2.57 2.68 -25.78
N LYS A 15 -1.56 3.28 -26.41
CA LYS A 15 -0.40 3.81 -25.73
C LYS A 15 -0.83 5.05 -24.96
N ILE A 16 -1.60 4.85 -23.89
CA ILE A 16 -2.03 5.92 -23.01
C ILE A 16 -0.75 6.42 -22.35
N GLN A 17 -0.43 7.69 -22.54
CA GLN A 17 0.71 8.29 -21.87
C GLN A 17 0.42 8.29 -20.36
N PRO A 18 1.31 7.73 -19.52
CA PRO A 18 1.09 7.65 -18.07
C PRO A 18 0.75 9.01 -17.45
N LEU A 19 1.38 10.09 -17.95
CA LEU A 19 1.09 11.45 -17.52
C LEU A 19 -0.36 11.88 -17.81
N SER A 20 -0.95 11.48 -18.93
CA SER A 20 -2.34 11.80 -19.24
C SER A 20 -3.32 11.14 -18.26
N ILE A 21 -2.99 9.95 -17.75
CA ILE A 21 -3.78 9.28 -16.71
C ILE A 21 -3.68 10.06 -15.41
N LEU A 22 -2.47 10.44 -14.99
CA LEU A 22 -2.26 11.21 -13.77
C LEU A 22 -2.97 12.57 -13.82
N VAL A 23 -2.85 13.29 -14.93
CA VAL A 23 -3.55 14.58 -15.15
C VAL A 23 -5.06 14.38 -15.03
N LYS A 24 -5.62 13.31 -15.60
CA LYS A 24 -7.04 13.01 -15.48
C LYS A 24 -7.45 12.72 -14.04
N ILE A 25 -6.70 11.87 -13.33
CA ILE A 25 -6.97 11.52 -11.93
C ILE A 25 -7.00 12.77 -11.04
N VAL A 26 -6.02 13.66 -11.21
CA VAL A 26 -5.93 14.91 -10.46
C VAL A 26 -7.10 15.85 -10.80
N ASN A 27 -7.36 16.07 -12.09
CA ASN A 27 -8.44 16.97 -12.53
C ASN A 27 -9.84 16.48 -12.15
N ASP A 28 -10.07 15.17 -12.22
CA ASP A 28 -11.34 14.55 -11.87
C ASP A 28 -11.52 14.41 -10.34
N SER A 29 -10.55 14.88 -9.53
CA SER A 29 -10.56 14.77 -8.06
C SER A 29 -10.85 13.33 -7.60
N THR A 30 -10.21 12.36 -8.27
CA THR A 30 -10.53 10.93 -8.07
C THR A 30 -10.08 10.46 -6.68
N THR A 31 -10.96 9.74 -5.99
CA THR A 31 -10.63 8.97 -4.77
C THR A 31 -10.59 7.49 -5.11
N GLY A 32 -9.48 6.81 -4.80
CA GLY A 32 -9.32 5.38 -5.08
C GLY A 32 -7.87 4.91 -5.17
N CYS A 33 -7.65 3.76 -5.82
CA CYS A 33 -6.34 3.15 -6.00
C CYS A 33 -5.97 3.07 -7.49
N LEU A 34 -4.82 3.64 -7.86
CA LEU A 34 -4.15 3.39 -9.13
C LEU A 34 -3.12 2.27 -8.95
N GLN A 35 -3.30 1.15 -9.64
CA GLN A 35 -2.35 0.05 -9.64
C GLN A 35 -1.47 0.07 -10.90
N VAL A 36 -0.15 0.00 -10.70
CA VAL A 36 0.84 -0.06 -11.77
C VAL A 36 1.54 -1.42 -11.71
N PHE A 37 1.35 -2.21 -12.76
CA PHE A 37 1.92 -3.55 -12.88
C PHE A 37 3.18 -3.52 -13.72
N SER A 38 4.26 -4.11 -13.21
CA SER A 38 5.54 -4.25 -13.91
C SER A 38 6.15 -5.64 -13.65
N PRO A 39 7.13 -6.08 -14.46
CA PRO A 39 7.86 -7.32 -14.18
C PRO A 39 8.58 -7.30 -12.82
N SER A 40 8.97 -6.13 -12.33
CA SER A 40 9.61 -5.98 -11.02
C SER A 40 8.62 -5.96 -9.85
N GLY A 41 7.32 -5.83 -10.09
CA GLY A 41 6.31 -5.83 -9.02
C GLY A 41 5.11 -4.95 -9.32
N THR A 42 4.19 -4.89 -8.36
CA THR A 42 2.98 -4.07 -8.44
C THR A 42 3.07 -2.90 -7.47
N TRP A 43 2.85 -1.69 -7.96
CA TRP A 43 2.65 -0.51 -7.13
C TRP A 43 1.16 -0.25 -6.97
N SER A 44 0.75 0.13 -5.78
CA SER A 44 -0.58 0.65 -5.46
C SER A 44 -0.43 2.08 -4.98
N ILE A 45 -1.12 3.00 -5.65
CA ILE A 45 -1.04 4.44 -5.40
C ILE A 45 -2.43 4.91 -4.99
N TYR A 46 -2.56 5.36 -3.75
CA TYR A 46 -3.82 5.75 -3.14
C TYR A 46 -4.02 7.25 -3.20
N LEU A 47 -5.20 7.61 -3.69
CA LEU A 47 -5.57 8.98 -3.97
C LEU A 47 -6.85 9.33 -3.23
N GLN A 48 -6.91 10.53 -2.69
CA GLN A 48 -8.10 11.12 -2.11
C GLN A 48 -8.29 12.50 -2.73
N GLU A 49 -9.42 12.72 -3.38
CA GLU A 49 -9.74 13.99 -4.06
C GLU A 49 -8.64 14.42 -5.05
N GLY A 50 -8.01 13.46 -5.74
CA GLY A 50 -6.92 13.72 -6.68
C GLY A 50 -5.54 13.93 -6.03
N HIS A 51 -5.44 13.90 -4.70
CA HIS A 51 -4.18 14.02 -3.96
C HIS A 51 -3.61 12.65 -3.58
N LEU A 52 -2.30 12.49 -3.73
CA LEU A 52 -1.59 11.29 -3.24
C LEU A 52 -1.64 11.26 -1.72
N VAL A 53 -2.20 10.19 -1.15
CA VAL A 53 -2.26 9.97 0.30
C VAL A 53 -1.24 8.91 0.73
N TYR A 54 -1.08 7.85 -0.05
CA TYR A 54 -0.16 6.77 0.27
C TYR A 54 0.24 6.01 -1.01
N ALA A 55 1.40 5.39 -1.02
CA ALA A 55 1.81 4.49 -2.09
C ALA A 55 2.63 3.34 -1.51
N SER A 56 2.37 2.13 -1.98
CA SER A 56 3.12 0.95 -1.57
C SER A 56 3.32 -0.03 -2.72
N ARG A 57 4.33 -0.88 -2.57
CA ARG A 57 4.64 -1.97 -3.49
C ARG A 57 4.17 -3.28 -2.86
N SER A 58 3.75 -4.23 -3.69
CA SER A 58 3.14 -5.52 -3.30
C SER A 58 4.08 -6.51 -2.57
N GLU A 59 5.16 -6.03 -1.97
CA GLU A 59 6.14 -6.86 -1.26
C GLU A 59 5.76 -6.98 0.23
N ASN A 60 6.39 -7.93 0.94
CA ASN A 60 6.11 -8.15 2.36
C ASN A 60 6.57 -6.95 3.20
N ILE A 61 5.67 -6.01 3.43
CA ILE A 61 5.94 -4.77 4.17
C ILE A 61 5.90 -4.95 5.69
N TRP A 62 5.44 -6.11 6.18
CA TRP A 62 5.33 -6.39 7.61
C TRP A 62 6.69 -6.50 8.30
N GLU A 63 7.66 -7.16 7.67
CA GLU A 63 9.02 -7.29 8.20
C GLU A 63 9.71 -5.92 8.35
N PRO A 64 9.70 -5.02 7.33
CA PRO A 64 10.15 -3.64 7.46
C PRO A 64 9.41 -2.85 8.54
N ILE A 65 8.07 -2.95 8.63
CA ILE A 65 7.29 -2.26 9.67
C ILE A 65 7.76 -2.70 11.05
N TYR A 66 7.86 -4.00 11.28
CA TYR A 66 8.30 -4.56 12.55
C TYR A 66 9.70 -4.09 12.94
N ARG A 67 10.65 -4.16 12.01
CA ARG A 67 12.04 -3.72 12.23
C ARG A 67 12.12 -2.24 12.57
N ASN A 68 11.36 -1.40 11.88
CA ASN A 68 11.37 0.05 12.11
C ASN A 68 10.62 0.43 13.40
N LEU A 69 9.53 -0.27 13.75
CA LEU A 69 8.91 -0.16 15.07
C LEU A 69 9.88 -0.55 16.18
N GLN A 70 10.69 -1.61 16.01
CA GLN A 70 11.72 -1.98 16.98
C GLN A 70 12.79 -0.89 17.18
N ARG A 71 13.16 -0.20 16.10
CA ARG A 71 14.11 0.93 16.17
C ARG A 71 13.48 2.15 16.85
N LEU A 72 12.22 2.46 16.58
CA LEU A 72 11.52 3.60 17.19
C LEU A 72 11.23 3.35 18.68
N SER A 73 10.85 2.14 19.05
CA SER A 73 10.40 1.78 20.41
C SER A 73 11.52 1.41 21.39
N TRP A 74 12.72 2.01 21.24
CA TRP A 74 13.99 1.61 21.86
C TRP A 74 14.07 1.47 23.40
N GLN A 75 12.97 1.56 24.15
CA GLN A 75 12.98 1.47 25.62
C GLN A 75 11.83 0.69 26.28
N ASN A 76 10.85 0.11 25.58
CA ASN A 76 9.61 -0.33 26.24
C ASN A 76 9.26 -1.82 26.12
N SER A 77 8.88 -2.40 27.25
CA SER A 77 8.22 -3.71 27.43
C SER A 77 6.89 -3.85 26.68
N ASN A 78 6.36 -2.78 26.08
CA ASN A 78 5.11 -2.78 25.32
C ASN A 78 5.25 -3.36 23.90
N LEU A 79 6.48 -3.52 23.38
CA LEU A 79 6.73 -3.96 22.01
C LEU A 79 6.14 -5.34 21.71
N MET A 80 6.27 -6.29 22.65
CA MET A 80 5.69 -7.63 22.50
C MET A 80 4.17 -7.59 22.39
N ARG A 81 3.51 -6.72 23.18
CA ARG A 81 2.06 -6.52 23.13
C ARG A 81 1.61 -5.87 21.83
N ILE A 82 2.37 -4.90 21.32
CA ILE A 82 2.10 -4.23 20.04
C ILE A 82 2.19 -5.25 18.89
N ASN A 83 3.17 -6.14 18.92
CA ASN A 83 3.35 -7.18 17.89
C ASN A 83 2.17 -8.16 17.86
N GLU A 84 1.77 -8.68 19.02
CA GLU A 84 0.62 -9.59 19.11
C GLU A 84 -0.68 -8.92 18.63
N GLN A 85 -0.86 -7.63 18.90
CA GLN A 85 -2.04 -6.90 18.42
C GLN A 85 -1.95 -6.57 16.93
N LEU A 86 -0.77 -6.26 16.41
CA LEU A 86 -0.55 -6.01 14.99
C LEU A 86 -0.79 -7.29 14.17
N GLU A 87 -0.26 -8.43 14.59
CA GLU A 87 -0.50 -9.72 13.93
C GLU A 87 -2.00 -10.06 13.89
N ASN A 88 -2.71 -9.90 15.02
CA ASN A 88 -4.16 -10.09 15.08
C ASN A 88 -4.91 -9.13 14.14
N PHE A 89 -4.50 -7.86 14.06
CA PHE A 89 -5.09 -6.88 13.15
C PHE A 89 -4.90 -7.29 11.68
N VAL A 90 -3.70 -7.73 11.32
CA VAL A 90 -3.39 -8.22 9.96
C VAL A 90 -4.21 -9.44 9.61
N GLU A 91 -4.30 -10.42 10.52
CA GLU A 91 -5.13 -11.61 10.31
C GLU A 91 -6.59 -11.24 10.10
N GLN A 92 -7.14 -10.31 10.88
CA GLN A 92 -8.51 -9.81 10.71
C GLN A 92 -8.69 -9.09 9.37
N CYS A 93 -7.71 -8.29 8.94
CA CYS A 93 -7.76 -7.60 7.64
C CYS A 93 -7.73 -8.58 6.46
N VAL A 94 -6.92 -9.64 6.56
CA VAL A 94 -6.80 -10.69 5.53
C VAL A 94 -8.06 -11.56 5.49
N GLN A 95 -8.58 -11.98 6.65
CA GLN A 95 -9.78 -12.81 6.75
C GLN A 95 -11.02 -12.12 6.17
N ASN A 96 -11.13 -10.80 6.38
CA ASN A 96 -12.27 -10.04 5.87
C ASN A 96 -12.19 -9.74 4.36
N GLN A 97 -11.11 -10.11 3.65
CA GLN A 97 -10.89 -9.90 2.20
C GLN A 97 -11.12 -8.46 1.70
N THR A 98 -11.34 -7.51 2.60
CA THR A 98 -11.88 -6.18 2.25
C THR A 98 -10.79 -5.14 2.03
N ILE A 99 -9.54 -5.42 2.41
CA ILE A 99 -8.55 -4.37 2.55
C ILE A 99 -7.37 -4.67 1.63
N SER A 100 -7.54 -4.26 0.38
CA SER A 100 -6.42 -3.60 -0.30
C SER A 100 -5.96 -2.51 0.70
N HIS A 101 -4.67 -2.34 1.00
CA HIS A 101 -4.11 -1.32 1.94
C HIS A 101 -3.95 -1.74 3.43
N ALA A 102 -3.83 -3.04 3.74
CA ALA A 102 -3.64 -3.50 5.12
C ALA A 102 -2.41 -2.84 5.79
N ASP A 103 -1.39 -2.52 5.00
CA ASP A 103 -0.19 -1.80 5.41
C ASP A 103 -0.45 -0.34 5.82
N TYR A 104 -1.18 0.41 4.99
CA TYR A 104 -1.62 1.76 5.35
C TYR A 104 -2.49 1.75 6.61
N LEU A 105 -3.45 0.84 6.68
CA LEU A 105 -4.34 0.75 7.84
C LEU A 105 -3.60 0.33 9.11
N ALA A 106 -2.56 -0.49 9.00
CA ALA A 106 -1.71 -0.79 10.14
C ALA A 106 -0.99 0.45 10.66
N ILE A 107 -0.47 1.30 9.77
CA ILE A 107 0.15 2.57 10.17
C ILE A 107 -0.89 3.51 10.80
N CYS A 108 -2.08 3.63 10.21
CA CYS A 108 -3.18 4.39 10.81
C CYS A 108 -3.56 3.85 12.19
N TRP A 109 -3.73 2.55 12.32
CA TRP A 109 -4.08 1.90 13.58
C TRP A 109 -3.02 2.13 14.67
N LEU A 110 -1.74 2.08 14.32
CA LEU A 110 -0.64 2.40 15.25
C LEU A 110 -0.70 3.85 15.75
N VAL A 111 -1.14 4.79 14.91
CA VAL A 111 -1.35 6.19 15.29
C VAL A 111 -2.61 6.34 16.16
N ASP A 112 -3.71 5.72 15.75
CA ASP A 112 -5.01 5.81 16.43
C ASP A 112 -4.96 5.22 17.84
N GLU A 113 -4.26 4.09 18.02
CA GLU A 113 -4.00 3.46 19.32
C GLU A 113 -2.87 4.15 20.12
N GLN A 114 -2.31 5.25 19.60
CA GLN A 114 -1.25 6.05 20.23
C GLN A 114 0.04 5.26 20.48
N TYR A 115 0.30 4.22 19.70
CA TYR A 115 1.57 3.49 19.72
C TYR A 115 2.71 4.27 19.08
N ILE A 116 2.39 5.10 18.09
CA ILE A 116 3.30 6.06 17.47
C ILE A 116 2.59 7.41 17.27
N SER A 117 3.34 8.50 17.31
CA SER A 117 2.86 9.82 16.91
C SER A 117 2.79 9.97 15.39
N LEU A 118 2.08 11.00 14.91
CA LEU A 118 2.05 11.35 13.49
C LEU A 118 3.45 11.62 12.90
N VAL A 119 4.36 12.18 13.72
CA VAL A 119 5.75 12.44 13.31
C VAL A 119 6.50 11.13 13.14
N GLU A 120 6.36 10.20 14.09
CA GLU A 120 6.96 8.87 14.01
C GLU A 120 6.37 8.03 12.86
N ALA A 121 5.08 8.19 12.56
CA ALA A 121 4.46 7.58 11.39
C ALA A 121 5.08 8.11 10.08
N GLY A 122 5.34 9.42 9.98
CA GLY A 122 6.07 10.00 8.85
C GLY A 122 7.47 9.39 8.68
N ILE A 123 8.23 9.30 9.79
CA ILE A 123 9.56 8.67 9.80
C ILE A 123 9.48 7.20 9.39
N LEU A 124 8.48 6.46 9.90
CA LEU A 124 8.25 5.06 9.54
C LEU A 124 8.02 4.93 8.04
N ILE A 125 7.14 5.73 7.44
CA ILE A 125 6.87 5.73 6.00
C ILE A 125 8.14 6.01 5.20
N GLU A 126 8.93 7.01 5.60
CA GLU A 126 10.22 7.30 4.94
C GLU A 126 11.19 6.12 5.01
N GLN A 127 11.28 5.46 6.17
CA GLN A 127 12.13 4.28 6.35
C GLN A 127 11.67 3.08 5.52
N LEU A 128 10.36 2.86 5.41
CA LEU A 128 9.80 1.81 4.56
C LEU A 128 10.17 2.02 3.09
N VAL A 129 10.16 3.26 2.60
CA VAL A 129 10.56 3.57 1.22
C VAL A 129 12.04 3.28 0.96
N LEU A 130 12.92 3.44 1.94
CA LEU A 130 14.35 3.13 1.81
C LEU A 130 14.65 1.63 1.77
N GLU A 131 13.72 0.78 2.22
CA GLU A 131 13.85 -0.67 2.24
C GLU A 131 13.20 -1.36 1.00
N LEU A 132 12.57 -0.58 0.10
CA LEU A 132 11.97 -1.02 -1.19
C LEU A 132 12.95 -1.01 -2.38
#